data_AF-A0A8C6RQY4-F1
#
_entry.id   AF-A0A8C6RQY4-F1
#
_cell.length_a   1.000
_cell.length_b   1.000
_cell.length_c   1.000
_cell.angle_alpha   90.00
_cell.angle_beta   90.00
_cell.angle_gamma   90.00
#
_symmetry.space_group_name_H-M   'P 1'
#
loop_
_entity.id
_entity.type
_entity.pdbx_description
1 polymer ?
#
loop_
_entity_poly.entity_id
_entity_poly.type
_entity_poly.pdbx_seq_one_letter_code
_entity_poly.pdbx_strand_id
1 'polypeptide(L)'
;MRGVLQTHLLAIPLLCLLSKVCTQLCPTPCACPWMPPQCPRGVPLVLDGCGCCRVCARRLGESCDHLYVCDTSQGLVCQPGAGPGGRGAVCLLDEDQSCEVNGRRYQDGETFQPTCRVLCRCEDGGFTCLPLCSEDVRLPSWNCPRPRRVEVPGRCCPEWVCDEGAALGIQPYSAQGRQYFGPVAPMSANVPCPEWSTAWGPCSTTCGLGVATRVSNQNRFCQLETQHRLCLPRPCLAARGRSVPNRAV
;
A
#
# COMPACT_ATOMS: atom_id res chain seq x y z
N MET A 1 69.33 -15.48 4.77
CA MET A 1 68.51 -14.88 3.69
C MET A 1 67.13 -15.57 3.48
N ARG A 2 66.61 -16.39 4.41
CA ARG A 2 65.28 -17.02 4.33
C ARG A 2 64.17 -16.27 5.11
N GLY A 3 64.52 -15.52 6.16
CA GLY A 3 63.54 -14.84 7.02
C GLY A 3 62.92 -13.57 6.42
N VAL A 4 63.61 -12.88 5.52
CA VAL A 4 63.12 -11.65 4.87
C VAL A 4 62.07 -11.96 3.79
N LEU A 5 62.21 -13.10 3.10
CA LEU A 5 61.26 -13.51 2.06
C LEU A 5 59.90 -13.93 2.65
N GLN A 6 59.91 -14.53 3.85
CA GLN A 6 58.71 -15.01 4.54
C GLN A 6 57.87 -13.87 5.17
N THR A 7 58.51 -12.78 5.60
CA THR A 7 57.81 -11.57 6.09
C THR A 7 57.15 -10.79 4.95
N HIS A 8 57.77 -10.74 3.76
CA HIS A 8 57.14 -10.14 2.57
C HIS A 8 55.91 -10.95 2.07
N LEU A 9 55.94 -12.28 2.17
CA LEU A 9 54.83 -13.17 1.77
C LEU A 9 53.57 -13.03 2.64
N LEU A 10 53.71 -12.61 3.91
CA LEU A 10 52.59 -12.36 4.83
C LEU A 10 52.13 -10.89 4.83
N ALA A 11 53.02 -9.96 4.47
CA ALA A 11 52.69 -8.54 4.38
C ALA A 11 51.73 -8.22 3.21
N ILE A 12 51.90 -8.90 2.07
CA ILE A 12 51.05 -8.71 0.88
C ILE A 12 49.59 -9.12 1.12
N PRO A 13 49.27 -10.33 1.66
CA PRO A 13 47.88 -10.70 1.95
C PRO A 13 47.28 -9.84 3.07
N LEU A 14 48.06 -9.37 4.04
CA LEU A 14 47.60 -8.45 5.08
C LEU A 14 47.26 -7.06 4.52
N LEU A 15 48.08 -6.53 3.59
CA LEU A 15 47.77 -5.29 2.87
C LEU A 15 46.50 -5.43 2.01
N CYS A 16 46.31 -6.58 1.35
CA CYS A 16 45.11 -6.87 0.56
C CYS A 16 43.84 -7.08 1.42
N LEU A 17 44.00 -7.52 2.67
CA LEU A 17 42.90 -7.61 3.64
C LEU A 17 42.54 -6.22 4.18
N LEU A 18 43.53 -5.36 4.44
CA LEU A 18 43.32 -3.97 4.87
C LEU A 18 42.65 -3.13 3.77
N SER A 19 43.00 -3.33 2.49
CA SER A 19 42.36 -2.62 1.37
C SER A 19 40.90 -3.07 1.12
N LYS A 20 40.55 -4.32 1.46
CA LYS A 20 39.15 -4.81 1.42
C LYS A 20 38.26 -4.24 2.53
N VAL A 21 38.84 -3.73 3.61
CA VAL A 21 38.08 -3.12 4.72
C VAL A 21 37.73 -1.65 4.43
N CYS A 22 38.45 -0.98 3.52
CA CYS A 22 38.23 0.44 3.20
C CYS A 22 37.29 0.72 2.02
N THR A 23 36.72 -0.28 1.35
CA THR A 23 35.71 -0.06 0.29
C THR A 23 34.29 -0.18 0.85
N GLN A 24 33.98 0.55 1.93
CA GLN A 24 32.58 0.83 2.23
C GLN A 24 32.21 2.12 1.50
N LEU A 25 31.37 2.00 0.46
CA LEU A 25 30.85 3.16 -0.31
C LEU A 25 30.08 4.15 0.58
N CYS A 26 29.61 3.69 1.74
CA CYS A 26 28.84 4.48 2.69
C CYS A 26 29.51 4.46 4.07
N PRO A 27 29.87 5.61 4.65
CA PRO A 27 30.48 5.68 5.98
C PRO A 27 29.46 5.31 7.05
N THR A 28 29.88 4.46 8.00
CA THR A 28 29.12 4.15 9.21
C THR A 28 29.97 4.46 10.46
N PRO A 29 29.53 5.32 11.39
CA PRO A 29 28.27 6.08 11.39
C PRO A 29 28.25 7.21 10.34
N CYS A 30 27.06 7.65 9.95
CA CYS A 30 26.91 8.71 8.97
C CYS A 30 27.37 10.06 9.51
N ALA A 31 28.00 10.85 8.64
CA ALA A 31 28.41 12.22 8.92
C ALA A 31 27.51 13.22 8.16
N CYS A 32 26.35 13.55 8.73
CA CYS A 32 25.40 14.48 8.10
C CYS A 32 25.48 15.89 8.70
N PRO A 33 25.23 16.94 7.89
CA PRO A 33 25.12 18.29 8.42
C PRO A 33 23.91 18.39 9.36
N TRP A 34 24.07 19.17 10.43
CA TRP A 34 23.04 19.30 11.48
C TRP A 34 21.76 19.96 10.96
N MET A 35 21.89 20.88 9.99
CA MET A 35 20.77 21.49 9.29
C MET A 35 20.64 20.91 7.87
N PRO A 36 19.45 20.45 7.47
CA PRO A 36 19.22 19.99 6.09
C PRO A 36 19.41 21.14 5.07
N PRO A 37 19.87 20.83 3.85
CA PRO A 37 20.02 21.84 2.81
C PRO A 37 18.68 22.43 2.39
N GLN A 38 18.68 23.71 2.03
CA GLN A 38 17.54 24.35 1.40
C GLN A 38 17.57 24.10 -0.10
N CYS A 39 16.60 23.35 -0.60
CA CYS A 39 16.54 23.00 -2.02
C CYS A 39 15.88 24.10 -2.85
N PRO A 40 16.25 24.22 -4.14
CA PRO A 40 15.57 25.11 -5.07
C PRO A 40 14.06 24.85 -5.13
N ARG A 41 13.29 25.85 -5.57
CA ARG A 41 11.84 25.71 -5.69
C ARG A 41 11.48 24.54 -6.62
N GLY A 42 10.64 23.64 -6.11
CA GLY A 42 10.19 22.46 -6.85
C GLY A 42 11.18 21.29 -6.86
N VAL A 43 12.31 21.40 -6.16
CA VAL A 43 13.26 20.29 -5.96
C VAL A 43 13.02 19.68 -4.58
N PRO A 44 12.67 18.39 -4.48
CA PRO A 44 12.42 17.75 -3.20
C PRO A 44 13.73 17.48 -2.44
N LEU A 45 13.60 17.42 -1.11
CA LEU A 45 14.64 16.96 -0.21
C LEU A 45 14.50 15.44 -0.05
N VAL A 46 15.53 14.69 -0.44
CA VAL A 46 15.58 13.23 -0.46
C VAL A 46 16.74 12.72 0.39
N LEU A 47 16.85 11.41 0.61
CA LEU A 47 18.03 10.81 1.22
C LEU A 47 19.10 10.56 0.16
N ASP A 48 20.38 10.63 0.55
CA ASP A 48 21.50 10.19 -0.28
C ASP A 48 21.39 8.70 -0.64
N GLY A 49 22.22 8.20 -1.56
CA GLY A 49 22.19 6.79 -1.95
C GLY A 49 22.69 5.83 -0.85
N CYS A 50 23.17 6.37 0.27
CA CYS A 50 23.46 5.62 1.49
C CYS A 50 22.26 5.56 2.44
N GLY A 51 21.15 6.25 2.13
CA GLY A 51 19.94 6.29 2.94
C GLY A 51 20.09 7.10 4.23
N CYS A 52 21.05 8.01 4.32
CA CYS A 52 21.42 8.64 5.58
C CYS A 52 21.26 10.16 5.61
N CYS A 53 21.96 10.88 4.74
CA CYS A 53 21.93 12.34 4.77
C CYS A 53 20.86 12.90 3.85
N ARG A 54 20.22 13.99 4.28
CA ARG A 54 19.26 14.73 3.46
C ARG A 54 20.00 15.56 2.41
N VAL A 55 19.71 15.32 1.14
CA VAL A 55 20.29 16.01 -0.02
C VAL A 55 19.17 16.52 -0.93
N CYS A 56 19.47 17.51 -1.76
CA CYS A 56 18.54 17.94 -2.80
C CYS A 56 18.57 16.95 -3.95
N ALA A 57 17.39 16.54 -4.42
CA ALA A 57 17.29 15.62 -5.53
C ALA A 57 17.86 16.24 -6.81
N ARG A 58 18.62 15.43 -7.56
CA ARG A 58 19.20 15.84 -8.84
C ARG A 58 18.14 15.83 -9.95
N ARG A 59 18.16 16.85 -10.80
CA ARG A 59 17.20 17.04 -11.89
C ARG A 59 17.69 16.43 -13.20
N LEU A 60 16.80 16.41 -14.20
CA LEU A 60 17.10 15.90 -15.54
C LEU A 60 18.38 16.53 -16.11
N GLY A 61 19.33 15.69 -16.53
CA GLY A 61 20.62 16.08 -17.08
C GLY A 61 21.69 16.47 -16.05
N GLU A 62 21.37 16.53 -14.76
CA GLU A 62 22.36 16.78 -13.72
C GLU A 62 23.21 15.53 -13.43
N SER A 63 24.47 15.73 -13.04
CA SER A 63 25.36 14.64 -12.62
C SER A 63 24.86 13.98 -11.35
N CYS A 64 24.88 12.66 -11.32
CA CYS A 64 24.46 11.83 -10.20
C CYS A 64 25.51 10.77 -9.86
N ASP A 65 25.47 10.30 -8.62
CA ASP A 65 26.33 9.24 -8.11
C ASP A 65 25.67 8.59 -6.87
N HIS A 66 26.45 7.81 -6.12
CA HIS A 66 26.01 7.13 -4.90
C HIS A 66 25.63 8.07 -3.75
N LEU A 67 26.04 9.34 -3.76
CA LEU A 67 25.68 10.33 -2.75
C LEU A 67 24.58 11.27 -3.27
N TYR A 68 24.63 11.63 -4.54
CA TYR A 68 23.71 12.55 -5.19
C TYR A 68 22.70 11.81 -6.07
N VAL A 69 21.52 11.56 -5.51
CA VAL A 69 20.45 10.79 -6.16
C VAL A 69 19.51 11.68 -6.99
N CYS A 70 18.90 11.09 -8.02
CA CYS A 70 17.96 11.76 -8.92
C CYS A 70 16.56 11.94 -8.30
N ASP A 71 15.79 12.91 -8.83
CA ASP A 71 14.41 13.16 -8.44
C ASP A 71 13.47 12.09 -9.01
N THR A 72 13.25 11.05 -8.20
CA THR A 72 12.35 9.93 -8.53
C THR A 72 10.89 10.35 -8.67
N SER A 73 10.47 11.49 -8.09
CA SER A 73 9.11 12.01 -8.29
C SER A 73 8.86 12.50 -9.73
N GLN A 74 9.93 12.71 -10.48
CA GLN A 74 9.91 13.05 -11.91
C GLN A 74 10.28 11.85 -12.81
N GLY A 75 10.35 10.62 -12.25
CA GLY A 75 10.71 9.42 -13.00
C GLY A 75 12.17 9.40 -13.46
N LEU A 76 13.06 10.09 -12.73
CA LEU A 76 14.48 10.18 -13.10
C LEU A 76 15.32 9.07 -12.45
N VAL A 77 16.16 8.42 -13.25
CA VAL A 77 17.10 7.38 -12.82
C VAL A 77 18.53 7.79 -13.19
N CYS A 78 19.49 7.44 -12.33
CA CYS A 78 20.89 7.73 -12.54
C CYS A 78 21.50 6.76 -13.55
N GLN A 79 21.74 7.23 -14.78
CA GLN A 79 22.21 6.39 -15.88
C GLN A 79 23.63 6.83 -16.32
N PRO A 80 24.51 5.88 -16.71
CA PRO A 80 25.81 6.23 -17.27
C PRO A 80 25.66 7.10 -18.53
N GLY A 81 26.44 8.18 -18.64
CA GLY A 81 26.40 9.04 -19.83
C GLY A 81 26.82 8.27 -21.09
N ALA A 82 25.99 8.33 -22.15
CA ALA A 82 26.29 7.70 -23.42
C ALA A 82 27.48 8.41 -24.12
N GLY A 83 28.62 7.73 -24.22
CA GLY A 83 29.76 8.19 -25.03
C GLY A 83 31.09 7.52 -24.67
N PRO A 84 32.00 7.32 -25.65
CA PRO A 84 33.34 6.82 -25.38
C PRO A 84 34.11 7.87 -24.58
N GLY A 85 34.43 7.56 -23.33
CA GLY A 85 35.12 8.46 -22.41
C GLY A 85 34.41 8.74 -21.08
N GLY A 86 33.26 8.09 -20.81
CA GLY A 86 32.71 7.98 -19.45
C GLY A 86 32.56 9.32 -18.74
N ARG A 87 31.88 10.29 -19.38
CA ARG A 87 31.37 11.44 -18.63
C ARG A 87 30.38 10.84 -17.62
N GLY A 88 30.55 11.15 -16.34
CA GLY A 88 29.89 10.48 -15.21
C GLY A 88 28.37 10.33 -15.37
N ALA A 89 27.76 9.53 -14.49
CA ALA A 89 26.34 9.26 -14.58
C ALA A 89 25.50 10.55 -14.47
N VAL A 90 24.40 10.58 -15.21
CA VAL A 90 23.46 11.71 -15.28
C VAL A 90 22.04 11.23 -15.03
N CYS A 91 21.21 12.10 -14.48
CA CYS A 91 19.79 11.80 -14.28
C CYS A 91 19.05 11.87 -15.61
N LEU A 92 18.52 10.74 -16.07
CA LEU A 92 17.71 10.64 -17.29
C LEU A 92 16.33 10.13 -16.91
N LEU A 93 15.32 10.33 -17.77
CA LEU A 93 14.05 9.64 -17.58
C LEU A 93 14.30 8.13 -17.65
N ASP A 94 13.64 7.39 -16.78
CA ASP A 94 13.62 5.95 -16.92
C ASP A 94 12.87 5.59 -18.20
N GLU A 95 13.61 5.18 -19.24
CA GLU A 95 13.02 4.61 -20.45
C GLU A 95 12.45 3.21 -20.17
N ASP A 96 12.77 2.63 -19.00
CA ASP A 96 12.27 1.36 -18.53
C ASP A 96 11.05 1.57 -17.63
N GLN A 97 9.87 1.65 -18.24
CA GLN A 97 8.57 1.63 -17.53
C GLN A 97 8.28 0.26 -16.86
N SER A 98 9.34 -0.53 -16.63
CA SER A 98 9.29 -1.83 -16.01
C SER A 98 9.11 -1.72 -14.50
N CYS A 99 8.35 -2.63 -13.92
CA CYS A 99 8.08 -2.67 -12.49
C CYS A 99 8.97 -3.71 -11.82
N GLU A 100 9.63 -3.36 -10.72
CA GLU A 100 10.34 -4.34 -9.90
C GLU A 100 9.51 -4.73 -8.67
N VAL A 101 9.10 -6.00 -8.59
CA VAL A 101 8.32 -6.53 -7.46
C VAL A 101 9.00 -7.77 -6.91
N ASN A 102 9.43 -7.70 -5.64
CA ASN A 102 10.17 -8.76 -4.94
C ASN A 102 11.44 -9.23 -5.70
N GLY A 103 12.19 -8.28 -6.30
CA GLY A 103 13.42 -8.58 -7.04
C GLY A 103 13.20 -9.21 -8.43
N ARG A 104 11.96 -9.26 -8.92
CA ARG A 104 11.63 -9.65 -10.30
C ARG A 104 11.14 -8.43 -11.08
N ARG A 105 11.59 -8.32 -12.32
CA ARG A 105 11.23 -7.21 -13.21
C ARG A 105 10.14 -7.63 -14.18
N TYR A 106 9.11 -6.79 -14.30
CA TYR A 106 7.93 -6.96 -15.16
C TYR A 106 7.88 -5.81 -16.15
N GLN A 107 7.54 -6.08 -17.41
CA GLN A 107 7.45 -5.05 -18.45
C GLN A 107 6.16 -4.22 -18.30
N ASP A 108 6.15 -3.03 -18.87
CA ASP A 108 4.94 -2.21 -18.92
C ASP A 108 3.79 -2.98 -19.60
N GLY A 109 2.62 -2.95 -18.97
CA GLY A 109 1.43 -3.71 -19.35
C GLY A 109 1.43 -5.18 -18.92
N GLU A 110 2.53 -5.73 -18.42
CA GLU A 110 2.64 -7.13 -17.98
C GLU A 110 1.77 -7.40 -16.75
N THR A 111 1.07 -8.54 -16.73
CA THR A 111 0.27 -8.98 -15.58
C THR A 111 0.94 -10.17 -14.90
N PHE A 112 0.94 -10.15 -13.57
CA PHE A 112 1.58 -11.18 -12.75
C PHE A 112 0.78 -11.46 -11.48
N GLN A 113 0.83 -12.69 -10.99
CA GLN A 113 0.04 -13.15 -9.85
C GLN A 113 0.98 -13.50 -8.68
N PRO A 114 1.33 -12.56 -7.79
CA PRO A 114 2.30 -12.80 -6.71
C PRO A 114 1.81 -13.85 -5.70
N THR A 115 0.49 -13.96 -5.52
CA THR A 115 -0.15 -15.03 -4.75
C THR A 115 -1.42 -15.45 -5.48
N CYS A 116 -1.94 -16.64 -5.19
CA CYS A 116 -3.18 -17.11 -5.82
C CYS A 116 -4.38 -16.15 -5.61
N ARG A 117 -4.31 -15.22 -4.63
CA ARG A 117 -5.38 -14.29 -4.25
C ARG A 117 -5.30 -12.92 -4.90
N VAL A 118 -4.19 -12.60 -5.56
CA VAL A 118 -3.91 -11.23 -6.01
C VAL A 118 -3.36 -11.27 -7.42
N LEU A 119 -3.98 -10.54 -8.33
CA LEU A 119 -3.47 -10.30 -9.69
C LEU A 119 -2.98 -8.86 -9.78
N CYS A 120 -1.78 -8.65 -10.27
CA CYS A 120 -1.18 -7.33 -10.45
C CYS A 120 -0.88 -7.06 -11.92
N ARG A 121 -0.85 -5.78 -12.27
CA ARG A 121 -0.44 -5.26 -13.59
C ARG A 121 0.61 -4.18 -13.42
N CYS A 122 1.68 -4.25 -14.20
CA CYS A 122 2.68 -3.20 -14.31
C CYS A 122 2.20 -2.11 -15.28
N GLU A 123 2.24 -0.85 -14.84
CA GLU A 123 1.88 0.34 -15.63
C GLU A 123 2.77 1.52 -15.20
N ASP A 124 3.51 2.11 -16.15
CA ASP A 124 4.38 3.29 -15.98
C ASP A 124 5.42 3.16 -14.84
N GLY A 125 6.04 1.99 -14.70
CA GLY A 125 7.03 1.70 -13.64
C GLY A 125 6.46 1.45 -12.24
N GLY A 126 5.13 1.55 -12.08
CA GLY A 126 4.40 1.16 -10.88
C GLY A 126 3.47 -0.03 -11.13
N PHE A 127 2.90 -0.65 -10.10
CA PHE A 127 1.98 -1.77 -10.30
C PHE A 127 0.66 -1.59 -9.55
N THR A 128 -0.44 -2.04 -10.18
CA THR A 128 -1.79 -2.04 -9.62
C THR A 128 -2.24 -3.47 -9.39
N CYS A 129 -2.75 -3.78 -8.20
CA CYS A 129 -3.21 -5.13 -7.86
C CYS A 129 -4.72 -5.18 -7.57
N LEU A 130 -5.35 -6.27 -7.98
CA LEU A 130 -6.76 -6.58 -7.77
C LEU A 130 -6.88 -7.88 -6.96
N PRO A 131 -7.77 -7.92 -5.95
CA PRO A 131 -8.07 -9.15 -5.24
C PRO A 131 -8.87 -10.10 -6.14
N LEU A 132 -8.46 -11.37 -6.18
CA LEU A 132 -9.14 -12.44 -6.90
C LEU A 132 -10.13 -13.20 -6.01
N CYS A 133 -10.00 -13.06 -4.69
CA CYS A 133 -10.95 -13.60 -3.72
C CYS A 133 -12.03 -12.58 -3.39
N SER A 134 -13.22 -13.08 -3.04
CA SER A 134 -14.33 -12.24 -2.61
C SER A 134 -14.02 -11.64 -1.24
N GLU A 135 -14.14 -10.31 -1.11
CA GLU A 135 -13.99 -9.54 0.13
C GLU A 135 -15.37 -9.23 0.77
N ASP A 136 -16.34 -10.09 0.53
CA ASP A 136 -17.68 -9.99 1.10
C ASP A 136 -17.66 -10.18 2.62
N VAL A 137 -18.61 -9.53 3.30
CA VAL A 137 -18.81 -9.65 4.75
C VAL A 137 -20.03 -10.52 5.00
N ARG A 138 -19.85 -11.63 5.71
CA ARG A 138 -20.97 -12.45 6.17
C ARG A 138 -21.47 -11.97 7.52
N LEU A 139 -22.71 -11.48 7.55
CA LEU A 139 -23.37 -11.06 8.77
C LEU A 139 -23.86 -12.27 9.58
N PRO A 140 -23.95 -12.15 10.92
CA PRO A 140 -24.62 -13.14 11.76
C PRO A 140 -26.05 -13.42 11.30
N SER A 141 -26.40 -14.70 11.23
CA SER A 141 -27.74 -15.17 10.86
C SER A 141 -28.20 -16.26 11.83
N TRP A 142 -29.50 -16.59 11.80
CA TRP A 142 -30.06 -17.67 12.64
C TRP A 142 -29.32 -19.00 12.49
N ASN A 143 -28.89 -19.34 11.27
CA ASN A 143 -28.13 -20.54 10.97
C ASN A 143 -26.60 -20.38 11.09
N CYS A 144 -26.11 -19.17 11.38
CA CYS A 144 -24.69 -18.86 11.50
C CYS A 144 -24.50 -17.63 12.41
N PRO A 145 -24.73 -17.79 13.72
CA PRO A 145 -24.71 -16.66 14.65
C PRO A 145 -23.31 -16.07 14.84
N ARG A 146 -22.26 -16.87 14.58
CA ARG A 146 -20.85 -16.47 14.69
C ARG A 146 -20.08 -16.86 13.42
N PRO A 147 -20.23 -16.08 12.33
CA PRO A 147 -19.48 -16.31 11.10
C PRO A 147 -18.00 -15.94 11.31
N ARG A 148 -17.10 -16.84 10.90
CA ARG A 148 -15.65 -16.63 10.94
C ARG A 148 -15.07 -16.92 9.55
N ARG A 149 -14.23 -16.01 9.06
CA ARG A 149 -13.49 -16.20 7.81
C ARG A 149 -12.21 -16.94 8.13
N VAL A 150 -12.01 -18.12 7.54
CA VAL A 150 -10.91 -19.02 7.87
C VAL A 150 -10.19 -19.51 6.64
N GLU A 151 -8.91 -19.82 6.84
CA GLU A 151 -8.08 -20.46 5.84
C GLU A 151 -8.40 -21.94 5.76
N VAL A 152 -8.75 -22.43 4.58
CA VAL A 152 -9.05 -23.84 4.33
C VAL A 152 -7.85 -24.47 3.61
N PRO A 153 -7.22 -25.53 4.17
CA PRO A 153 -6.10 -26.20 3.54
C PRO A 153 -6.42 -26.65 2.11
N GLY A 154 -5.54 -26.33 1.15
CA GLY A 154 -5.72 -26.69 -0.26
C GLY A 154 -6.66 -25.77 -1.05
N ARG A 155 -7.28 -24.76 -0.43
CA ARG A 155 -8.06 -23.73 -1.13
C ARG A 155 -7.29 -22.42 -1.19
N CYS A 156 -7.44 -21.71 -2.31
CA CYS A 156 -6.81 -20.41 -2.46
C CYS A 156 -7.47 -19.34 -1.59
N CYS A 157 -8.81 -19.24 -1.66
CA CYS A 157 -9.56 -18.22 -0.96
C CYS A 157 -10.06 -18.71 0.42
N PRO A 158 -10.12 -17.82 1.41
CA PRO A 158 -10.69 -18.15 2.71
C PRO A 158 -12.21 -18.34 2.59
N GLU A 159 -12.75 -19.21 3.43
CA GLU A 159 -14.19 -19.53 3.45
C GLU A 159 -14.82 -19.11 4.78
N TRP A 160 -16.13 -18.92 4.74
CA TRP A 160 -16.93 -18.65 5.93
C TRP A 160 -17.28 -19.96 6.62
N VAL A 161 -16.82 -20.12 7.85
CA VAL A 161 -17.29 -21.18 8.77
C VAL A 161 -18.18 -20.58 9.84
N CYS A 162 -19.12 -21.40 10.30
CA CYS A 162 -20.02 -21.06 11.39
C CYS A 162 -19.67 -21.97 12.55
N ASP A 163 -19.14 -21.41 13.63
CA ASP A 163 -18.96 -22.20 14.84
C ASP A 163 -20.34 -22.47 15.45
N GLU A 164 -20.61 -23.73 15.80
CA GLU A 164 -21.81 -24.12 16.56
C GLU A 164 -21.70 -23.61 18.01
N GLY A 165 -21.87 -22.30 18.17
CA GLY A 165 -22.06 -21.69 19.46
C GLY A 165 -23.45 -21.93 19.95
N ALA A 166 -23.61 -22.97 20.78
CA ALA A 166 -24.76 -23.26 21.64
C ALA A 166 -26.07 -22.68 21.09
N ALA A 167 -26.81 -23.53 20.37
CA ALA A 167 -28.23 -23.33 20.14
C ALA A 167 -28.82 -22.71 21.42
N LEU A 168 -29.30 -21.47 21.34
CA LEU A 168 -30.19 -20.94 22.35
C LEU A 168 -31.28 -21.99 22.48
N GLY A 169 -31.31 -22.67 23.62
CA GLY A 169 -32.16 -23.82 23.87
C GLY A 169 -33.60 -23.43 23.70
N ILE A 170 -34.12 -23.53 22.48
CA ILE A 170 -35.54 -23.69 22.26
C ILE A 170 -35.80 -25.14 22.62
N GLN A 171 -36.07 -25.37 23.91
CA GLN A 171 -36.74 -26.58 24.34
C GLN A 171 -37.97 -26.75 23.44
N PRO A 172 -38.13 -27.88 22.73
CA PRO A 172 -39.41 -28.19 22.12
C PRO A 172 -40.38 -28.43 23.27
N TYR A 173 -41.16 -27.41 23.63
CA TYR A 173 -42.32 -27.60 24.50
C TYR A 173 -43.18 -28.67 23.83
N SER A 174 -43.32 -29.77 24.57
CA SER A 174 -44.14 -30.93 24.30
C SER A 174 -45.41 -30.57 23.54
N ALA A 175 -45.57 -31.19 22.37
CA ALA A 175 -46.79 -31.19 21.59
C ALA A 175 -47.94 -31.74 22.43
N GLN A 176 -48.82 -30.86 22.91
CA GLN A 176 -50.13 -31.25 23.39
C GLN A 176 -51.15 -30.17 23.07
N GLY A 177 -52.01 -30.48 22.10
CA GLY A 177 -53.36 -29.92 22.06
C GLY A 177 -53.64 -28.89 20.97
N ARG A 178 -54.43 -29.37 19.99
CA ARG A 178 -55.40 -28.66 19.13
C ARG A 178 -54.88 -27.87 17.93
N GLN A 179 -55.13 -28.49 16.77
CA GLN A 179 -55.34 -27.84 15.48
C GLN A 179 -56.43 -26.76 15.60
N TYR A 180 -56.07 -25.51 15.33
CA TYR A 180 -57.01 -24.48 14.91
C TYR A 180 -56.40 -23.77 13.70
N PHE A 181 -56.90 -24.08 12.51
CA PHE A 181 -56.75 -23.23 11.34
C PHE A 181 -57.61 -21.98 11.56
N GLY A 182 -56.98 -20.89 11.95
CA GLY A 182 -57.57 -19.56 12.00
C GLY A 182 -56.86 -18.64 11.00
N PRO A 183 -57.55 -17.67 10.38
CA PRO A 183 -56.92 -16.77 9.42
C PRO A 183 -55.86 -15.92 10.13
N VAL A 184 -54.65 -15.91 9.59
CA VAL A 184 -53.54 -15.08 10.07
C VAL A 184 -53.95 -13.62 9.87
N ALA A 185 -54.35 -12.95 10.95
CA ALA A 185 -54.53 -11.50 10.95
C ALA A 185 -53.16 -10.83 10.70
N PRO A 186 -53.08 -9.76 9.89
CA PRO A 186 -51.82 -9.08 9.64
C PRO A 186 -51.34 -8.44 10.95
N MET A 187 -50.17 -8.87 11.41
CA MET A 187 -49.48 -8.28 12.56
C MET A 187 -49.29 -6.79 12.26
N SER A 188 -49.91 -5.94 13.07
CA SER A 188 -49.77 -4.49 12.98
C SER A 188 -48.31 -4.07 13.16
N ALA A 189 -47.86 -3.16 12.28
CA ALA A 189 -46.63 -2.41 12.45
C ALA A 189 -46.67 -1.63 13.77
N ASN A 190 -45.89 -2.05 14.77
CA ASN A 190 -45.31 -1.22 15.84
C ASN A 190 -44.66 -2.10 16.91
N VAL A 191 -43.65 -2.89 16.53
CA VAL A 191 -42.64 -3.33 17.50
C VAL A 191 -41.49 -2.32 17.38
N PRO A 192 -41.29 -1.42 18.35
CA PRO A 192 -40.15 -0.52 18.32
C PRO A 192 -38.89 -1.36 18.46
N CYS A 193 -38.08 -1.42 17.39
CA CYS A 193 -36.81 -2.11 17.46
C CYS A 193 -35.82 -1.34 18.33
N PRO A 194 -34.96 -2.03 19.08
CA PRO A 194 -33.84 -1.41 19.77
C PRO A 194 -32.95 -0.71 18.74
N GLU A 195 -32.90 0.61 18.78
CA GLU A 195 -32.06 1.38 17.86
C GLU A 195 -30.58 1.10 18.11
N TRP A 196 -29.88 0.73 17.05
CA TRP A 196 -28.46 0.45 17.09
C TRP A 196 -27.80 0.98 15.81
N SER A 197 -26.74 1.75 16.01
CA SER A 197 -25.90 2.22 14.91
C SER A 197 -24.45 2.28 15.34
N THR A 198 -23.55 1.98 14.40
CA THR A 198 -22.12 2.21 14.61
C THR A 198 -21.79 3.68 14.46
N ALA A 199 -20.64 4.11 15.01
CA ALA A 199 -20.02 5.35 14.57
C ALA A 199 -19.74 5.29 13.06
N TRP A 200 -19.65 6.47 12.44
CA TRP A 200 -19.24 6.57 11.04
C TRP A 200 -17.77 6.22 10.89
N GLY A 201 -17.46 5.44 9.85
CA GLY A 201 -16.10 5.17 9.41
C GLY A 201 -15.38 6.42 8.89
N PRO A 202 -14.07 6.30 8.63
CA PRO A 202 -13.29 7.38 8.01
C PRO A 202 -13.83 7.71 6.61
N CYS A 203 -13.51 8.91 6.13
CA CYS A 203 -13.86 9.31 4.78
C CYS A 203 -13.02 8.51 3.77
N SER A 204 -13.63 8.11 2.64
CA SER A 204 -12.94 7.39 1.57
C SER A 204 -11.80 8.19 0.93
N THR A 205 -11.79 9.51 1.12
CA THR A 205 -10.74 10.42 0.65
C THR A 205 -10.06 11.10 1.83
N THR A 206 -8.80 11.51 1.66
CA THR A 206 -8.07 12.30 2.67
C THR A 206 -8.11 13.81 2.40
N CYS A 207 -8.62 14.22 1.23
CA CYS A 207 -8.98 15.57 0.85
C CYS A 207 -10.10 15.52 -0.20
N GLY A 208 -10.82 16.62 -0.40
CA GLY A 208 -11.94 16.68 -1.34
C GLY A 208 -13.15 15.88 -0.87
N LEU A 209 -14.17 15.83 -1.72
CA LEU A 209 -15.41 15.12 -1.44
C LEU A 209 -15.16 13.60 -1.45
N GLY A 210 -15.65 12.91 -0.42
CA GLY A 210 -15.59 11.46 -0.31
C GLY A 210 -16.87 10.89 0.32
N VAL A 211 -16.85 9.59 0.61
CA VAL A 211 -17.97 8.87 1.22
C VAL A 211 -17.50 8.21 2.50
N ALA A 212 -18.26 8.39 3.58
CA ALA A 212 -18.10 7.64 4.83
C ALA A 212 -19.26 6.66 4.97
N THR A 213 -18.99 5.50 5.56
CA THR A 213 -19.98 4.43 5.75
C THR A 213 -20.27 4.19 7.24
N ARG A 214 -21.49 3.77 7.55
CA ARG A 214 -21.86 3.22 8.86
C ARG A 214 -22.86 2.08 8.68
N VAL A 215 -23.06 1.28 9.73
CA VAL A 215 -24.14 0.30 9.77
C VAL A 215 -25.20 0.79 10.76
N SER A 216 -26.47 0.77 10.36
CA SER A 216 -27.60 1.24 11.18
C SER A 216 -28.84 0.37 10.95
N ASN A 217 -29.62 0.11 12.00
CA ASN A 217 -30.93 -0.55 11.90
C ASN A 217 -32.10 0.44 11.86
N GLN A 218 -31.82 1.73 11.66
CA GLN A 218 -32.81 2.80 11.57
C GLN A 218 -33.54 2.78 10.22
N ASN A 219 -34.32 1.72 9.99
CA ASN A 219 -35.28 1.64 8.90
C ASN A 219 -36.59 1.03 9.41
N ARG A 220 -37.64 1.17 8.61
CA ARG A 220 -39.00 0.67 8.91
C ARG A 220 -39.09 -0.84 9.17
N PHE A 221 -38.05 -1.60 8.81
CA PHE A 221 -37.98 -3.05 8.95
C PHE A 221 -36.99 -3.50 10.04
N CYS A 222 -36.34 -2.55 10.71
CA CYS A 222 -35.35 -2.79 11.76
C CYS A 222 -34.17 -3.67 11.30
N GLN A 223 -33.83 -3.61 10.02
CA GLN A 223 -32.75 -4.39 9.41
C GLN A 223 -31.47 -3.58 9.43
N LEU A 224 -30.34 -4.22 9.76
CA LEU A 224 -29.04 -3.56 9.67
C LEU A 224 -28.67 -3.32 8.20
N GLU A 225 -28.57 -2.06 7.83
CA GLU A 225 -28.19 -1.63 6.49
C GLU A 225 -26.94 -0.75 6.54
N THR A 226 -26.15 -0.81 5.46
CA THR A 226 -25.02 0.10 5.28
C THR A 226 -25.56 1.43 4.77
N GLN A 227 -25.30 2.48 5.52
CA GLN A 227 -25.63 3.85 5.14
C GLN A 227 -24.37 4.57 4.68
N HIS A 228 -24.53 5.41 3.65
CA HIS A 228 -23.47 6.23 3.08
C HIS A 228 -23.75 7.70 3.37
N ARG A 229 -22.73 8.46 3.75
CA ARG A 229 -22.79 9.93 3.80
C ARG A 229 -21.64 10.53 3.01
N LEU A 230 -21.88 11.69 2.43
CA LEU A 230 -20.81 12.51 1.90
C LEU A 230 -19.96 13.08 3.05
N CYS A 231 -18.66 13.14 2.83
CA CYS A 231 -17.69 13.74 3.75
C CYS A 231 -16.71 14.63 3.00
N LEU A 232 -16.21 15.67 3.68
CA LEU A 232 -15.23 16.60 3.15
C LEU A 232 -14.18 16.87 4.24
N PRO A 233 -13.13 16.03 4.35
CA PRO A 233 -12.17 16.13 5.45
C PRO A 233 -11.37 17.43 5.41
N ARG A 234 -10.97 17.83 4.21
CA ARG A 234 -10.30 19.09 3.90
C ARG A 234 -10.40 19.35 2.40
N PRO A 235 -10.42 20.61 1.92
CA PRO A 235 -10.25 20.89 0.51
C PRO A 235 -8.93 20.29 -0.01
N CYS A 236 -8.94 19.69 -1.20
CA CYS A 236 -7.68 19.35 -1.85
C CYS A 236 -6.98 20.66 -2.24
N LEU A 237 -5.65 20.72 -2.05
CA LEU A 237 -4.87 21.81 -2.61
C LEU A 237 -5.08 21.76 -4.13
N ALA A 238 -5.68 22.82 -4.68
CA ALA A 238 -5.74 22.96 -6.12
C ALA A 238 -4.30 22.87 -6.63
N ALA A 239 -4.03 21.87 -7.49
CA ALA A 239 -2.93 22.02 -8.43
C ALA A 239 -3.16 23.38 -9.09
N ARG A 240 -2.23 24.32 -8.93
CA ARG A 240 -2.31 25.65 -9.53
C ARG A 240 -2.60 25.44 -11.01
N GLY A 241 -3.87 25.60 -11.38
CA GLY A 241 -4.30 25.63 -12.76
C GLY A 241 -3.48 26.72 -13.42
N ARG A 242 -2.77 26.34 -14.50
CA ARG A 242 -2.21 27.30 -15.44
C ARG A 242 -3.36 28.21 -15.85
N SER A 243 -3.35 29.45 -15.36
CA SER A 243 -4.09 30.53 -15.97
C SER A 243 -3.51 30.68 -17.38
N VAL A 244 -4.23 30.18 -18.38
CA VAL A 244 -4.00 30.51 -19.78
C VAL A 244 -4.19 32.03 -19.88
N PRO A 245 -3.18 32.83 -20.26
CA PRO A 245 -3.42 34.24 -20.50
C PRO A 245 -4.28 34.35 -21.75
N ASN A 246 -5.49 34.91 -21.59
CA ASN A 246 -6.33 35.31 -22.71
C ASN A 246 -5.53 36.25 -23.60
N ARG A 247 -5.28 35.81 -24.83
CA ARG A 247 -4.72 36.63 -25.91
C ARG A 247 -5.86 37.51 -26.41
N ALA A 248 -5.84 38.79 -26.05
CA ALA A 248 -6.73 39.78 -26.63
C ALA A 248 -6.43 39.92 -28.13
N VAL A 249 -7.49 39.93 -28.93
CA VAL A 249 -7.53 40.33 -30.35
C VAL A 249 -7.78 41.83 -30.40
#